data_AF-A0A318J7U8-F1
#
_entry.id   AF-A0A318J7U8-F1
#
_cell.length_a   1.000
_cell.length_b   1.000
_cell.length_c   1.000
_cell.angle_alpha   90.00
_cell.angle_beta   90.00
_cell.angle_gamma   90.00
#
_symmetry.space_group_name_H-M   'P 1'
#
loop_
_entity.id
_entity.type
_entity.pdbx_description
1 polymer ?
#
loop_
_entity_poly.entity_id
_entity_poly.type
_entity_poly.pdbx_seq_one_letter_code
_entity_poly.pdbx_strand_id
1 'polypeptide(L)'
;MRSTALITKILLTALLAFLSQSVFAKANFRTFNVVLLQPEAVLTKRVPDVGTLASYIKELEQALAASIEPVPRMEVAGGFVVVGIKPGSKSAVWLDFKSGISPRTQSILKNAVTTVKAPDYKGLVLFALKIGINGGSQPIELSPSPPEWKIAAEKLGRTVEVETLVESMWAD
;
A
#
# COMPACT_ATOMS: atom_id res chain seq x y z
N MET A 1 32.02 -39.09 -47.15
CA MET A 1 32.03 -37.69 -46.67
C MET A 1 30.66 -37.03 -46.77
N ARG A 2 29.61 -37.55 -46.10
CA ARG A 2 28.26 -36.95 -46.09
C ARG A 2 27.63 -36.82 -44.68
N SER A 3 28.35 -37.23 -43.62
CA SER A 3 27.77 -37.40 -42.28
C SER A 3 28.11 -36.28 -41.29
N THR A 4 29.02 -35.36 -41.61
CA THR A 4 29.45 -34.28 -40.72
C THR A 4 28.59 -33.01 -40.85
N ALA A 5 28.01 -32.75 -42.02
CA ALA A 5 27.22 -31.54 -42.27
C ALA A 5 25.82 -31.56 -41.62
N LEU A 6 25.27 -32.75 -41.32
CA LEU A 6 23.94 -32.89 -40.72
C LEU A 6 23.97 -32.65 -39.20
N ILE A 7 25.05 -33.08 -38.54
CA ILE A 7 25.23 -32.95 -37.08
C ILE A 7 25.42 -31.47 -36.69
N THR A 8 26.13 -30.69 -37.52
CA THR A 8 26.33 -29.24 -37.27
C THR A 8 25.05 -28.42 -37.40
N LYS A 9 24.12 -28.80 -38.30
CA LYS A 9 22.82 -28.10 -38.43
C LYS A 9 21.87 -28.41 -37.27
N ILE A 10 21.89 -29.64 -36.74
CA ILE A 10 21.04 -30.02 -35.60
C ILE A 10 21.54 -29.31 -34.32
N LEU A 11 22.86 -29.18 -34.14
CA LEU A 11 23.42 -28.43 -33.00
C LEU A 11 23.10 -26.93 -33.05
N LEU A 12 23.04 -26.33 -34.24
CA LEU A 12 22.74 -24.89 -34.39
C LEU A 12 21.25 -24.57 -34.18
N THR A 13 20.36 -25.55 -34.39
CA THR A 13 18.91 -25.36 -34.21
C THR A 13 18.49 -25.52 -32.74
N ALA A 14 19.20 -26.34 -31.96
CA ALA A 14 18.94 -26.51 -30.53
C ALA A 14 19.42 -25.32 -29.66
N LEU A 15 20.35 -24.49 -30.16
CA LEU A 15 20.88 -23.34 -29.43
C LEU A 15 19.96 -22.10 -29.47
N LEU A 16 19.04 -22.00 -30.43
CA LEU A 16 18.10 -20.88 -30.54
C LEU A 16 16.82 -21.03 -29.69
N ALA A 17 16.55 -22.21 -29.13
CA ALA A 17 15.32 -22.46 -28.38
C ALA A 17 15.40 -22.10 -26.88
N PHE A 18 16.55 -21.62 -26.39
CA PHE A 18 16.80 -21.45 -24.95
C PHE A 18 16.69 -20.01 -24.40
N LEU A 19 16.32 -19.02 -25.23
CA LEU A 19 16.33 -17.61 -24.81
C LEU A 19 14.98 -17.04 -24.37
N SER A 20 13.91 -17.83 -24.33
CA SER A 20 12.63 -17.40 -23.76
C SER A 20 12.57 -17.64 -22.25
N GLN A 21 13.59 -17.23 -21.51
CA GLN A 21 13.42 -17.08 -20.06
C GLN A 21 12.57 -15.84 -19.84
N SER A 22 11.27 -16.07 -19.61
CA SER A 22 10.38 -15.05 -19.09
C SER A 22 10.92 -14.62 -17.74
N VAL A 23 11.60 -13.48 -17.67
CA VAL A 23 11.94 -12.85 -16.40
C VAL A 23 10.61 -12.52 -15.74
N PHE A 24 10.22 -13.30 -14.73
CA PHE A 24 9.10 -12.94 -13.87
C PHE A 24 9.50 -11.66 -13.15
N ALA A 25 9.01 -10.52 -13.65
CA ALA A 25 9.14 -9.26 -12.95
C ALA A 25 8.41 -9.40 -11.61
N LYS A 26 9.14 -9.26 -10.50
CA LYS A 26 8.55 -9.16 -9.17
C LYS A 26 7.64 -7.92 -9.17
N ALA A 27 6.40 -8.05 -8.71
CA ALA A 27 5.47 -6.94 -8.65
C ALA A 27 6.10 -5.74 -7.92
N ASN A 28 6.00 -4.56 -8.52
CA ASN A 28 6.57 -3.32 -7.98
C ASN A 28 5.81 -2.81 -6.74
N PHE A 29 4.64 -3.37 -6.47
CA PHE A 29 3.82 -3.07 -5.31
C PHE A 29 3.28 -4.36 -4.69
N ARG A 30 3.24 -4.41 -3.36
CA ARG A 30 2.66 -5.53 -2.61
C ARG A 30 1.97 -5.01 -1.35
N THR A 31 0.75 -5.49 -1.11
CA THR A 31 0.11 -5.39 0.21
C THR A 31 0.38 -6.68 0.99
N PHE A 32 0.79 -6.52 2.25
CA PHE A 32 1.10 -7.63 3.14
C PHE A 32 -0.04 -7.93 4.11
N ASN A 33 -0.64 -6.88 4.69
CA ASN A 33 -1.72 -7.02 5.66
C ASN A 33 -2.48 -5.69 5.84
N VAL A 34 -3.68 -5.78 6.39
CA VAL A 34 -4.48 -4.65 6.86
C VAL A 34 -4.42 -4.62 8.39
N VAL A 35 -4.18 -3.44 8.96
CA VAL A 35 -4.23 -3.20 10.41
C VAL A 35 -5.44 -2.33 10.70
N LEU A 36 -6.40 -2.84 11.46
CA LEU A 36 -7.51 -2.05 11.97
C LEU A 36 -7.01 -1.26 13.19
N LEU A 37 -7.19 0.06 13.16
CA LEU A 37 -6.68 0.95 14.22
C LEU A 37 -7.73 1.27 15.27
N GLN A 38 -8.86 0.58 15.22
CA GLN A 38 -9.97 0.72 16.13
C GLN A 38 -10.50 -0.66 16.52
N PRO A 39 -11.07 -0.82 17.72
CA PRO A 39 -11.69 -2.07 18.14
C PRO A 39 -12.82 -2.50 17.19
N GLU A 40 -12.98 -3.82 17.01
CA GLU A 40 -14.04 -4.40 16.17
C GLU A 40 -15.44 -3.93 16.60
N ALA A 41 -15.69 -3.84 17.90
CA ALA A 41 -16.95 -3.34 18.46
C ALA A 41 -17.27 -1.88 18.08
N VAL A 42 -16.24 -1.08 17.74
CA VAL A 42 -16.40 0.29 17.25
C VAL A 42 -16.69 0.29 15.76
N LEU A 43 -15.92 -0.47 14.98
CA LEU A 43 -16.06 -0.56 13.52
C LEU A 43 -17.42 -1.12 13.10
N THR A 44 -17.91 -2.17 13.77
CA THR A 44 -19.22 -2.79 13.50
C THR A 44 -20.41 -1.85 13.71
N LYS A 45 -20.26 -0.79 14.51
CA LYS A 45 -21.28 0.25 14.70
C LYS A 45 -21.23 1.34 13.61
N ARG A 46 -20.09 1.50 12.94
CA ARG A 46 -19.81 2.63 12.03
C ARG A 46 -19.90 2.23 10.56
N VAL A 47 -19.43 1.04 10.25
CA VAL A 47 -19.45 0.47 8.91
C VAL A 47 -20.79 -0.25 8.71
N PRO A 48 -21.50 -0.04 7.58
CA PRO A 48 -22.78 -0.68 7.32
C PRO A 48 -22.68 -2.21 7.29
N ASP A 49 -21.61 -2.74 6.69
CA ASP A 49 -21.27 -4.15 6.68
C ASP A 49 -19.77 -4.35 6.39
N VAL A 50 -19.21 -5.48 6.84
CA VAL A 50 -17.78 -5.79 6.67
C VAL A 50 -17.37 -5.90 5.19
N GLY A 51 -18.29 -6.32 4.32
CA GLY A 51 -18.05 -6.45 2.88
C GLY A 51 -17.79 -5.11 2.19
N THR A 52 -18.49 -4.05 2.62
CA THR A 52 -18.25 -2.68 2.13
C THR A 52 -16.82 -2.21 2.46
N LEU A 53 -16.37 -2.41 3.71
CA LEU A 53 -15.00 -2.04 4.10
C LEU A 53 -13.95 -2.86 3.35
N ALA A 54 -14.16 -4.18 3.22
CA ALA A 54 -13.25 -5.05 2.48
C ALA A 54 -13.16 -4.69 0.99
N SER A 55 -14.28 -4.34 0.37
CA SER A 55 -14.33 -3.90 -1.04
C SER A 55 -13.56 -2.59 -1.23
N TYR A 56 -13.77 -1.63 -0.34
CA TYR A 56 -13.04 -0.36 -0.38
C TYR A 56 -11.53 -0.54 -0.20
N ILE A 57 -11.11 -1.40 0.74
CA ILE A 57 -9.69 -1.73 0.92
C ILE A 57 -9.11 -2.31 -0.37
N LYS A 58 -9.81 -3.24 -1.02
CA LYS A 58 -9.36 -3.85 -2.28
C LYS A 58 -9.24 -2.82 -3.41
N GLU A 59 -10.17 -1.87 -3.50
CA GLU A 59 -10.07 -0.77 -4.47
C GLU A 59 -8.85 0.11 -4.21
N LEU A 60 -8.55 0.42 -2.95
CA LEU A 60 -7.33 1.15 -2.57
C LEU A 60 -6.06 0.38 -2.94
N GLU A 61 -6.01 -0.92 -2.65
CA GLU A 61 -4.87 -1.77 -3.01
C GLU A 61 -4.62 -1.75 -4.53
N GLN A 62 -5.69 -1.84 -5.33
CA GLN A 62 -5.62 -1.77 -6.79
C GLN A 62 -5.16 -0.40 -7.27
N ALA A 63 -5.71 0.69 -6.72
CA ALA A 63 -5.32 2.06 -7.07
C ALA A 63 -3.85 2.34 -6.73
N LEU A 64 -3.39 1.88 -5.56
CA LEU A 64 -2.00 2.00 -5.15
C LEU A 64 -1.07 1.20 -6.08
N ALA A 65 -1.41 -0.06 -6.38
CA ALA A 65 -0.63 -0.88 -7.32
C ALA A 65 -0.52 -0.20 -8.69
N ALA A 66 -1.65 0.21 -9.26
CA ALA A 66 -1.71 0.87 -10.56
C ALA A 66 -0.95 2.21 -10.60
N SER A 67 -0.85 2.92 -9.47
CA SER A 67 -0.10 4.18 -9.37
C SER A 67 1.43 3.98 -9.35
N ILE A 68 1.89 2.80 -8.93
CA ILE A 68 3.32 2.48 -8.72
C ILE A 68 3.90 1.70 -9.89
N GLU A 69 3.14 0.75 -10.46
CA GLU A 69 3.56 -0.08 -11.59
C GLU A 69 4.22 0.68 -12.76
N PRO A 70 3.66 1.80 -13.26
CA PRO A 70 4.21 2.49 -14.42
C PRO A 70 5.44 3.36 -14.08
N VAL A 71 5.82 3.48 -12.81
CA VAL A 71 6.88 4.40 -12.39
C VAL A 71 8.23 3.68 -12.40
N PRO A 72 9.13 3.98 -13.34
CA PRO A 72 10.43 3.35 -13.38
C PRO A 72 11.29 3.83 -12.21
N ARG A 73 12.14 2.94 -11.70
CA ARG A 73 13.14 3.22 -10.65
C ARG A 73 12.53 3.80 -9.36
N MET A 74 11.40 3.24 -8.94
CA MET A 74 10.86 3.51 -7.60
C MET A 74 11.83 3.04 -6.51
N GLU A 75 11.80 3.78 -5.40
CA GLU A 75 12.57 3.45 -4.20
C GLU A 75 12.16 2.08 -3.65
N VAL A 76 13.13 1.34 -3.12
CA VAL A 76 12.84 0.13 -2.35
C VAL A 76 12.41 0.57 -0.97
N ALA A 77 11.13 0.37 -0.63
CA ALA A 77 10.58 0.86 0.62
C ALA A 77 9.50 -0.07 1.17
N GLY A 78 9.48 -0.21 2.50
CA GLY A 78 8.40 -0.89 3.23
C GLY A 78 7.81 0.08 4.26
N GLY A 79 6.48 0.09 4.39
CA GLY A 79 5.82 1.04 5.28
C GLY A 79 4.31 0.83 5.37
N PHE A 80 3.66 1.85 5.92
CA PHE A 80 2.22 1.91 6.08
C PHE A 80 1.63 3.05 5.25
N VAL A 81 0.50 2.75 4.61
CA VAL A 81 -0.45 3.75 4.13
C VAL A 81 -1.62 3.74 5.08
N VAL A 82 -1.76 4.79 5.88
CA VAL A 82 -2.84 4.94 6.86
C VAL A 82 -3.98 5.71 6.22
N VAL A 83 -5.19 5.20 6.34
CA VAL A 83 -6.40 5.79 5.75
C VAL A 83 -7.41 6.05 6.85
N GLY A 84 -7.90 7.29 6.88
CA GLY A 84 -9.02 7.71 7.72
C GLY A 84 -10.21 8.10 6.86
N ILE A 85 -11.41 7.70 7.29
CA ILE A 85 -12.67 8.03 6.62
C ILE A 85 -13.61 8.64 7.64
N LYS A 86 -14.17 9.81 7.32
CA LYS A 86 -15.20 10.50 8.09
C LYS A 86 -16.54 10.46 7.35
N PRO A 87 -17.66 10.68 8.08
CA PRO A 87 -18.96 10.90 7.45
C PRO A 87 -18.93 11.96 6.35
N GLY A 88 -19.77 11.79 5.34
CA GLY A 88 -19.77 12.64 4.14
C GLY A 88 -18.71 12.25 3.12
N SER A 89 -18.26 10.99 3.13
CA SER A 89 -17.23 10.47 2.20
C SER A 89 -15.91 11.24 2.22
N LYS A 90 -15.55 11.83 3.38
CA LYS A 90 -14.27 12.55 3.55
C LYS A 90 -13.17 11.53 3.87
N SER A 91 -12.04 11.59 3.15
CA SER A 91 -10.88 10.73 3.41
C SER A 91 -9.62 11.52 3.69
N ALA A 92 -8.77 11.01 4.57
CA ALA A 92 -7.41 11.48 4.80
C ALA A 92 -6.42 10.32 4.73
N VAL A 93 -5.17 10.66 4.39
CA VAL A 93 -4.09 9.69 4.20
C VAL A 93 -2.81 10.17 4.87
N TRP A 94 -2.18 9.27 5.62
CA TRP A 94 -0.89 9.48 6.27
C TRP A 94 0.06 8.36 5.88
N LEU A 95 1.35 8.66 5.81
CA LEU A 95 2.37 7.72 5.35
C LEU A 95 3.40 7.50 6.45
N ASP A 96 3.76 6.25 6.69
CA ASP A 96 4.79 5.89 7.68
C ASP A 96 5.76 4.86 7.08
N PHE A 97 6.91 5.35 6.60
CA PHE A 97 7.94 4.55 5.94
C PHE A 97 9.28 4.72 6.66
N LYS A 98 9.92 3.60 7.02
CA LYS A 98 11.18 3.60 7.78
C LYS A 98 12.36 4.26 7.07
N SER A 99 12.57 3.90 5.80
CA SER A 99 13.72 4.38 5.02
C SER A 99 13.51 5.80 4.48
N GLY A 100 12.40 6.47 4.85
CA GLY A 100 11.90 7.59 4.08
C GLY A 100 11.50 7.17 2.66
N ILE A 101 10.66 7.98 2.04
CA ILE A 101 10.33 7.90 0.62
C ILE A 101 10.32 9.32 0.07
N SER A 102 10.71 9.49 -1.19
CA SER A 102 10.78 10.81 -1.81
C SER A 102 9.42 11.52 -1.80
N PRO A 103 9.39 12.87 -1.82
CA PRO A 103 8.14 13.62 -1.94
C PRO A 103 7.30 13.22 -3.16
N ARG A 104 7.96 12.79 -4.24
CA ARG A 104 7.30 12.24 -5.44
C ARG A 104 6.54 10.96 -5.11
N THR A 105 7.20 9.98 -4.49
CA THR A 105 6.56 8.73 -4.06
C THR A 105 5.40 9.01 -3.09
N GLN A 106 5.61 9.91 -2.13
CA GLN A 106 4.55 10.30 -1.18
C GLN A 106 3.33 10.87 -1.91
N SER A 107 3.56 11.76 -2.88
CA SER A 107 2.47 12.38 -3.66
C SER A 107 1.72 11.35 -4.50
N ILE A 108 2.43 10.42 -5.13
CA ILE A 108 1.81 9.32 -5.91
C ILE A 108 0.87 8.50 -5.01
N LEU A 109 1.37 8.05 -3.85
CA LEU A 109 0.58 7.23 -2.93
C LEU A 109 -0.63 7.99 -2.38
N LYS A 110 -0.43 9.25 -1.95
CA LYS A 110 -1.53 10.08 -1.43
C LYS A 110 -2.60 10.31 -2.49
N ASN A 111 -2.19 10.66 -3.72
CA ASN A 111 -3.13 10.89 -4.83
C ASN A 111 -3.90 9.62 -5.22
N ALA A 112 -3.23 8.46 -5.19
CA ALA A 112 -3.88 7.19 -5.50
C ALA A 112 -5.01 6.89 -4.51
N VAL A 113 -4.77 7.11 -3.21
CA VAL A 113 -5.80 6.95 -2.17
C VAL A 113 -6.94 7.95 -2.34
N THR A 114 -6.64 9.23 -2.54
CA THR A 114 -7.68 10.29 -2.62
C THR A 114 -8.53 10.22 -3.89
N THR A 115 -8.10 9.45 -4.91
CA THR A 115 -8.87 9.23 -6.14
C THR A 115 -9.94 8.17 -5.95
N VAL A 116 -9.77 7.24 -4.99
CA VAL A 116 -10.77 6.24 -4.68
C VAL A 116 -11.86 6.90 -3.84
N LYS A 117 -13.12 6.78 -4.27
CA LYS A 117 -14.25 7.37 -3.56
C LYS A 117 -14.44 6.66 -2.22
N ALA A 118 -14.26 7.38 -1.12
CA ALA A 118 -14.53 6.86 0.20
C ALA A 118 -16.03 6.54 0.39
N PRO A 119 -16.38 5.36 0.95
CA PRO A 119 -17.75 5.07 1.35
C PRO A 119 -18.21 6.03 2.46
N ASP A 120 -19.52 6.23 2.55
CA ASP A 120 -20.10 7.01 3.63
C ASP A 120 -20.36 6.13 4.86
N TYR A 121 -19.64 6.42 5.94
CA TYR A 121 -19.72 5.69 7.21
C TYR A 121 -20.32 6.57 8.31
N LYS A 122 -20.87 5.93 9.36
CA LYS A 122 -21.55 6.64 10.46
C LYS A 122 -20.60 7.35 11.44
N GLY A 123 -19.29 7.19 11.28
CA GLY A 123 -18.28 7.79 12.16
C GLY A 123 -16.87 7.60 11.60
N LEU A 124 -15.85 8.04 12.35
CA LEU A 124 -14.45 7.90 11.94
C LEU A 124 -14.06 6.43 11.82
N VAL A 125 -13.51 6.03 10.68
CA VAL A 125 -12.94 4.70 10.46
C VAL A 125 -11.47 4.85 10.10
N LEU A 126 -10.60 4.15 10.84
CA LEU A 126 -9.15 4.18 10.68
C LEU A 126 -8.59 2.78 10.47
N PHE A 127 -7.79 2.63 9.41
CA PHE A 127 -7.02 1.43 9.13
C PHE A 127 -5.70 1.78 8.44
N ALA A 128 -4.79 0.81 8.38
CA ALA A 128 -3.54 0.95 7.66
C ALA A 128 -3.24 -0.26 6.80
N LEU A 129 -2.69 -0.01 5.61
CA LEU A 129 -2.18 -1.04 4.72
C LEU A 129 -0.68 -1.19 4.96
N LYS A 130 -0.23 -2.38 5.35
CA LYS A 130 1.20 -2.74 5.33
C LYS A 130 1.59 -3.01 3.90
N ILE A 131 2.50 -2.21 3.34
CA ILE A 131 2.88 -2.32 1.93
C ILE A 131 4.39 -2.40 1.73
N GLY A 132 4.78 -2.90 0.56
CA GLY A 132 6.14 -2.93 0.05
C GLY A 132 6.17 -2.41 -1.38
N ILE A 133 7.15 -1.56 -1.67
CA ILE A 133 7.42 -0.97 -2.97
C ILE A 133 8.75 -1.51 -3.48
N ASN A 134 8.77 -1.93 -4.75
CA ASN A 134 9.94 -2.43 -5.46
C ASN A 134 10.71 -3.52 -4.67
N GLY A 135 9.96 -4.47 -4.10
CA GLY A 135 10.52 -5.56 -3.31
C GLY A 135 10.87 -5.23 -1.86
N GLY A 136 10.49 -4.04 -1.35
CA GLY A 136 10.60 -3.67 0.05
C GLY A 136 9.90 -4.66 0.99
N SER A 137 10.50 -4.88 2.16
CA SER A 137 10.04 -5.85 3.15
C SER A 137 8.83 -5.34 3.94
N GLN A 138 8.04 -6.28 4.46
CA GLN A 138 6.94 -5.97 5.37
C GLN A 138 7.45 -5.24 6.63
N PRO A 139 6.77 -4.16 7.08
CA PRO A 139 7.05 -3.56 8.38
C PRO A 139 6.90 -4.56 9.54
N ILE A 140 7.84 -4.51 10.47
CA ILE A 140 7.86 -5.38 11.67
C ILE A 140 6.90 -4.83 12.74
N GLU A 141 6.69 -3.51 12.74
CA GLU A 141 5.79 -2.80 13.64
C GLU A 141 4.36 -3.34 13.54
N LEU A 142 3.68 -3.41 14.68
CA LEU A 142 2.29 -3.86 14.74
C LEU A 142 1.32 -2.78 14.27
N SER A 143 1.60 -1.52 14.58
CA SER A 143 0.81 -0.35 14.23
C SER A 143 1.67 0.73 13.56
N PRO A 144 1.07 1.59 12.72
CA PRO A 144 1.74 2.75 12.17
C PRO A 144 1.93 3.83 13.23
N SER A 145 2.93 4.67 13.05
CA SER A 145 3.13 5.90 13.81
C SER A 145 3.61 7.01 12.87
N PRO A 146 2.69 7.55 12.04
CA PRO A 146 3.02 8.61 11.08
C PRO A 146 3.69 9.80 11.77
N PRO A 147 4.64 10.48 11.11
CA PRO A 147 5.32 11.64 11.70
C PRO A 147 4.37 12.72 12.21
N GLU A 148 3.29 12.99 11.49
CA GLU A 148 2.29 13.99 11.85
C GLU A 148 1.54 13.61 13.14
N TRP A 149 1.32 12.32 13.37
CA TRP A 149 0.66 11.79 14.57
C TRP A 149 1.57 11.92 15.79
N LYS A 150 2.88 11.65 15.64
CA LYS A 150 3.86 11.84 16.71
C LYS A 150 3.88 13.30 17.19
N ILE A 151 3.93 14.24 16.25
CA ILE A 151 3.91 15.69 16.54
C ILE A 151 2.61 16.08 17.25
N ALA A 152 1.46 15.56 16.80
CA ALA A 152 0.18 15.86 17.43
C ALA A 152 0.07 15.25 18.83
N ALA A 153 0.55 14.02 19.04
CA ALA A 153 0.53 13.35 20.33
C ALA A 153 1.44 14.06 21.35
N GLU A 154 2.62 14.54 20.93
CA GLU A 154 3.49 15.34 21.79
C GLU A 154 2.82 16.61 22.31
N LYS A 155 1.94 17.24 21.51
CA LYS A 155 1.17 18.43 21.90
C LYS A 155 0.02 18.13 22.88
N LEU A 156 -0.56 16.94 22.81
CA LEU A 156 -1.69 16.53 23.65
C LEU A 156 -1.28 15.79 24.93
N GLY A 157 -0.01 15.41 25.04
CA GLY A 157 0.51 14.48 26.05
C GLY A 157 0.69 13.08 25.46
N ARG A 158 1.77 12.38 25.82
CA ARG A 158 2.28 11.20 25.07
C ARG A 158 1.33 9.99 24.98
N THR A 159 0.22 9.97 25.71
CA THR A 159 -0.74 8.87 25.73
C THR A 159 -2.12 9.38 25.36
N VAL A 160 -2.44 9.31 24.06
CA VAL A 160 -3.75 9.65 23.52
C VAL A 160 -4.21 8.50 22.65
N GLU A 161 -5.48 8.14 22.77
CA GLU A 161 -6.11 7.16 21.89
C GLU A 161 -6.03 7.63 20.42
N VAL A 162 -5.77 6.71 19.50
CA VAL A 162 -5.53 7.03 18.08
C VAL A 162 -6.69 7.81 17.46
N GLU A 163 -7.92 7.50 17.85
CA GLU A 163 -9.12 8.21 17.41
C GLU A 163 -9.13 9.67 17.88
N THR A 164 -8.96 9.91 19.19
CA THR A 164 -8.87 11.26 19.75
C THR A 164 -7.73 12.06 19.13
N LEU A 165 -6.60 11.41 18.87
CA LEU A 165 -5.46 12.01 18.21
C LEU A 165 -5.82 12.48 16.81
N VAL A 166 -6.39 11.60 15.98
CA VAL A 166 -6.78 11.93 14.60
C VAL A 166 -7.85 13.02 14.57
N GLU A 167 -8.85 12.95 15.44
CA GLU A 167 -9.91 13.97 15.53
C GLU A 167 -9.36 15.35 15.88
N SER A 168 -8.32 15.42 16.73
CA SER A 168 -7.70 16.71 17.10
C SER A 168 -6.95 17.38 15.95
N MET A 169 -6.39 16.60 15.01
CA MET A 169 -5.52 17.09 13.93
C MET A 169 -6.23 17.19 12.58
N TRP A 170 -7.36 16.48 12.41
CA TRP A 170 -8.16 16.48 11.20
C TRP A 170 -9.53 17.10 11.48
N ALA A 171 -9.59 18.43 11.56
CA ALA A 171 -10.84 19.17 11.66
C ALA A 171 -11.66 19.08 10.35
N ASP A 172 -12.98 19.33 10.45
CA ASP A 172 -13.95 19.17 9.36
C ASP A 172 -13.91 20.26 8.28
#